data_AF-A0A8X7CED0-F1
#
_entry.id   AF-A0A8X7CED0-F1
#
_cell.length_a   1.000
_cell.length_b   1.000
_cell.length_c   1.000
_cell.angle_alpha   90.00
_cell.angle_beta   90.00
_cell.angle_gamma   90.00
#
_symmetry.space_group_name_H-M   'P 1'
#
loop_
_entity.id
_entity.type
_entity.pdbx_description
1 polymer ?
#
loop_
_entity_poly.entity_id
_entity_poly.type
_entity_poly.pdbx_seq_one_letter_code
_entity_poly.pdbx_strand_id
1 'polypeptide(L)'
;MSAKAITEATGKSLLSKFLCSSSVVKSQFAVVDENSDWQQVVEENPWLLKEKLVVKPDQLIKRRGKLGLIKVNTDLSGARAWIDERMNKVVK
;
A
#
# COMPACT_ATOMS: atom_id res chain seq x y z
N MET A 1 18.37 -7.16 -23.69
CA MET A 1 17.88 -6.53 -22.45
C MET A 1 16.43 -6.96 -22.24
N SER A 2 16.04 -7.44 -21.05
CA SER A 2 14.66 -7.81 -20.74
C SER A 2 14.02 -6.80 -19.78
N ALA A 3 12.75 -6.46 -20.02
CA ALA A 3 11.98 -5.61 -19.11
C ALA A 3 11.49 -6.43 -17.91
N LYS A 4 11.62 -5.88 -16.70
CA LYS A 4 11.15 -6.50 -15.45
C LYS A 4 10.13 -5.58 -14.77
N ALA A 5 9.06 -6.16 -14.25
CA ALA A 5 8.06 -5.43 -13.49
C ALA A 5 8.59 -5.06 -12.09
N ILE A 6 8.11 -3.92 -11.58
CA ILE A 6 8.35 -3.45 -10.21
C ILE A 6 7.03 -3.26 -9.47
N THR A 7 7.07 -3.27 -8.14
CA THR A 7 5.90 -3.00 -7.29
C THR A 7 5.39 -1.58 -7.46
N GLU A 8 4.12 -1.36 -7.13
CA GLU A 8 3.51 -0.03 -7.14
C GLU A 8 4.25 0.93 -6.19
N ALA A 9 4.63 0.46 -5.00
CA ALA A 9 5.41 1.22 -4.03
C ALA A 9 6.75 1.70 -4.60
N THR A 10 7.49 0.79 -5.27
CA THR A 10 8.76 1.14 -5.93
C THR A 10 8.54 2.18 -7.02
N GLY A 11 7.56 1.96 -7.90
CA GLY A 11 7.25 2.90 -8.98
C GLY A 11 6.87 4.29 -8.48
N LYS A 12 6.03 4.37 -7.44
CA LYS A 12 5.64 5.63 -6.81
C LYS A 12 6.80 6.35 -6.12
N SER A 13 7.67 5.60 -5.44
CA SER A 13 8.88 6.15 -4.82
C SER A 13 9.81 6.77 -5.87
N LEU A 14 10.06 6.06 -6.98
CA LEU A 14 10.87 6.56 -8.09
C LEU A 14 10.27 7.83 -8.70
N LEU A 15 8.95 7.86 -8.95
CA LEU A 15 8.27 9.05 -9.44
C LEU A 15 8.40 10.21 -8.47
N SER A 16 8.15 9.99 -7.18
CA SER A 16 8.25 11.06 -6.17
C SER A 16 9.69 11.58 -6.00
N LYS A 17 10.70 10.76 -6.27
CA LYS A 17 12.11 11.13 -6.11
C LYS A 17 12.67 11.87 -7.33
N PHE A 18 12.32 11.44 -8.54
CA PHE A 18 12.98 11.89 -9.77
C PHE A 18 12.10 12.76 -10.67
N LEU A 19 10.78 12.70 -10.52
CA LEU A 19 9.89 13.51 -11.36
C LEU A 19 9.72 14.89 -10.73
N CYS A 20 10.48 15.86 -11.24
CA CYS A 20 10.38 17.25 -10.81
C CYS A 20 9.30 17.98 -11.63
N SER A 21 8.03 17.73 -11.29
CA SER A 21 6.89 18.39 -11.93
C SER A 21 5.89 18.84 -10.86
N SER A 22 5.41 20.08 -10.98
CA SER A 22 4.39 20.66 -10.10
C SER A 22 3.04 19.96 -10.18
N SER A 23 2.78 19.20 -11.25
CA SER A 23 1.53 18.46 -11.45
C SER A 23 1.50 17.10 -10.75
N VAL A 24 2.60 16.67 -10.13
CA VAL A 24 2.71 15.34 -9.51
C VAL A 24 2.33 15.42 -8.05
N VAL A 25 1.20 14.81 -7.70
CA VAL A 25 0.81 14.64 -6.30
C VAL A 25 1.70 13.57 -5.66
N LYS A 26 2.40 13.96 -4.60
CA LYS A 26 3.19 13.01 -3.79
C LYS A 26 2.24 11.98 -3.17
N SER A 27 2.41 10.71 -3.54
CA SER A 27 1.65 9.62 -2.93
C SER A 27 2.31 9.26 -1.60
N GLN A 28 1.59 9.48 -0.50
CA GLN A 28 1.92 8.87 0.78
C GLN A 28 1.47 7.40 0.77
N PHE A 29 2.31 6.50 1.26
CA PHE A 29 1.98 5.08 1.42
C PHE A 29 2.87 4.47 2.50
N ALA A 30 2.35 3.45 3.17
CA ALA A 30 3.11 2.57 4.07
C ALA A 30 3.05 1.15 3.52
N VAL A 31 4.16 0.43 3.59
CA VAL A 31 4.26 -0.97 3.18
C VAL A 31 4.24 -1.83 4.44
N VAL A 32 3.43 -2.88 4.43
CA VAL A 32 3.30 -3.82 5.53
C VAL A 32 3.43 -5.23 4.96
N ASP A 33 4.24 -6.04 5.60
CA ASP A 33 4.42 -7.48 5.35
C ASP A 33 4.15 -8.29 6.63
N GLU A 34 4.36 -9.61 6.57
CA GLU A 34 4.13 -10.50 7.70
C GLU A 34 5.06 -10.29 8.90
N ASN A 35 6.18 -9.57 8.73
CA ASN A 35 7.19 -9.31 9.77
C ASN A 35 7.14 -7.87 10.30
N SER A 36 6.27 -7.04 9.74
CA SER A 36 6.19 -5.62 10.06
C SER A 36 5.63 -5.39 11.47
N ASP A 37 6.32 -4.58 12.27
CA ASP A 37 5.80 -4.10 13.54
C ASP A 37 4.88 -2.89 13.32
N TRP A 38 3.63 -3.04 13.73
CA TRP A 38 2.63 -1.98 13.65
C TRP A 38 3.00 -0.74 14.46
N GLN A 39 3.71 -0.88 15.58
CA GLN A 39 4.16 0.28 16.36
C GLN A 39 5.12 1.13 15.53
N GLN A 40 6.16 0.50 14.98
CA GLN A 40 7.13 1.17 14.11
C GLN A 40 6.47 1.77 12.86
N VAL A 41 5.60 1.03 12.18
CA VAL A 41 4.91 1.52 10.98
C VAL A 41 4.12 2.80 11.27
N VAL A 42 3.45 2.87 12.42
CA VAL A 42 2.68 4.05 12.83
C VAL A 42 3.58 5.21 13.25
N GLU A 43 4.68 4.93 13.94
CA GLU A 43 5.67 5.95 14.33
C GLU A 43 6.31 6.61 13.10
N GLU A 44 6.69 5.81 12.09
CA GLU A 44 7.23 6.30 10.83
C GLU A 44 6.18 7.00 9.96
N ASN A 45 4.90 6.65 10.14
CA ASN A 45 3.79 7.15 9.33
C ASN A 45 2.61 7.66 10.19
N PRO A 46 2.75 8.76 10.96
CA PRO A 46 1.71 9.23 11.89
C PRO A 46 0.39 9.64 11.21
N TRP A 47 0.41 9.90 9.90
CA TRP A 47 -0.78 10.22 9.10
C TRP A 47 -1.77 9.05 9.05
N LEU A 48 -1.32 7.81 9.27
CA LEU A 48 -2.17 6.62 9.33
C LEU A 48 -3.26 6.71 10.41
N LEU A 49 -3.02 7.47 11.49
CA LEU A 49 -3.98 7.66 12.58
C LEU A 49 -4.99 8.77 12.32
N LYS A 50 -4.73 9.65 11.36
CA LYS A 50 -5.49 10.90 11.15
C LYS A 50 -6.41 10.82 9.94
N GLU A 51 -6.00 10.08 8.92
CA GLU A 51 -6.67 10.07 7.62
C GLU A 51 -7.45 8.79 7.37
N LYS A 52 -8.41 8.85 6.44
CA LYS A 52 -9.06 7.65 5.89
C LYS A 52 -8.12 6.97 4.90
N LEU A 53 -8.00 5.67 5.05
CA LEU A 53 -7.03 4.83 4.36
C LEU A 53 -7.69 3.99 3.27
N VAL A 54 -6.83 3.57 2.34
CA VAL A 54 -7.12 2.53 1.34
C VAL A 54 -6.05 1.46 1.49
N VAL A 55 -6.48 0.19 1.58
CA VAL A 55 -5.60 -0.95 1.77
C VAL A 55 -5.76 -1.92 0.61
N LYS A 56 -4.63 -2.43 0.10
CA LYS A 56 -4.57 -3.33 -1.06
C LYS A 56 -3.23 -4.07 -1.11
N PRO A 57 -3.15 -5.26 -1.75
CA PRO A 57 -1.89 -5.94 -1.97
C PRO A 57 -1.09 -5.30 -3.12
N ASP A 58 0.23 -5.39 -3.03
CA ASP A 58 1.18 -4.88 -4.02
C ASP A 58 2.13 -5.98 -4.56
N GLN A 59 1.53 -7.05 -5.07
CA GLN A 59 2.22 -8.24 -5.58
C GLN A 59 2.04 -8.40 -7.10
N LEU A 60 2.00 -7.27 -7.83
CA LEU A 60 1.74 -7.22 -9.29
C LEU A 60 0.36 -7.74 -9.74
N ILE A 61 -0.54 -8.04 -8.78
CA ILE A 61 -1.92 -8.47 -9.04
C ILE A 61 -2.70 -7.36 -9.77
N LYS A 62 -3.30 -7.71 -10.90
CA LYS A 62 -4.14 -6.80 -11.69
C LYS A 62 -5.61 -6.96 -11.30
N ARG A 63 -6.45 -5.97 -11.65
CA ARG A 63 -7.90 -5.97 -11.38
C ARG A 63 -8.29 -6.16 -9.90
N ARG A 64 -7.44 -5.73 -8.97
CA ARG A 64 -7.63 -5.83 -7.50
C ARG A 64 -9.03 -5.39 -7.02
N GLY A 65 -9.60 -4.33 -7.61
CA GLY A 65 -10.95 -3.88 -7.28
C GLY A 65 -12.04 -4.90 -7.61
N LYS A 66 -11.97 -5.55 -8.78
CA LYS A 66 -12.93 -6.61 -9.16
C LYS A 66 -12.74 -7.88 -8.31
N LEU A 67 -11.52 -8.14 -7.86
CA LEU A 67 -11.17 -9.27 -7.00
C LEU A 67 -11.50 -9.04 -5.51
N GLY A 68 -12.06 -7.89 -5.13
CA GLY A 68 -12.32 -7.57 -3.73
C GLY A 68 -11.06 -7.40 -2.88
N LEU A 69 -9.90 -7.18 -3.51
CA LEU A 69 -8.60 -6.99 -2.88
C LEU A 69 -8.29 -5.51 -2.60
N ILE A 70 -9.32 -4.69 -2.43
CA ILE A 70 -9.18 -3.28 -2.07
C ILE A 70 -10.21 -2.97 -0.98
N LYS A 71 -9.74 -2.54 0.18
CA LYS A 71 -10.57 -1.90 1.19
C LYS A 71 -10.41 -0.39 1.06
N VAL A 72 -11.49 0.30 0.77
CA VAL A 72 -11.55 1.77 0.67
C VAL A 72 -12.23 2.37 1.89
N ASN A 73 -11.85 3.61 2.20
CA ASN A 73 -12.45 4.45 3.25
C ASN A 73 -12.49 3.75 4.63
N THR A 74 -11.34 3.26 5.10
CA THR A 74 -11.18 2.64 6.42
C THR A 74 -10.27 3.48 7.32
N ASP A 75 -10.31 3.29 8.63
CA ASP A 75 -9.25 3.77 9.52
C ASP A 75 -8.15 2.71 9.68
N LEU A 76 -7.11 3.00 10.48
CA LEU A 76 -6.00 2.09 10.76
C LEU A 76 -6.45 0.78 11.39
N SER A 77 -7.43 0.81 12.31
CA SER A 77 -7.93 -0.40 12.95
C SER A 77 -8.60 -1.33 11.95
N GLY A 78 -9.47 -0.78 11.10
CA GLY A 78 -10.11 -1.54 10.03
C GLY A 78 -9.14 -1.98 8.94
N ALA A 79 -8.09 -1.19 8.67
CA ALA A 79 -7.00 -1.57 7.79
C ALA A 79 -6.25 -2.80 8.30
N ARG A 80 -5.81 -2.78 9.57
CA ARG A 80 -5.12 -3.89 10.22
C ARG A 80 -5.98 -5.15 10.26
N ALA A 81 -7.25 -5.05 10.68
CA ALA A 81 -8.15 -6.18 10.68
C ALA A 81 -8.33 -6.79 9.28
N TRP A 82 -8.46 -5.95 8.24
CA TRP A 82 -8.58 -6.40 6.86
C TRP A 82 -7.32 -7.11 6.35
N ILE A 83 -6.15 -6.62 6.77
CA ILE A 83 -4.84 -7.21 6.47
C ILE A 83 -4.69 -8.56 7.16
N ASP A 84 -4.93 -8.63 8.47
CA ASP A 84 -4.81 -9.86 9.26
C ASP A 84 -5.74 -10.96 8.73
N GLU A 85 -6.93 -10.60 8.24
CA GLU A 85 -7.87 -11.54 7.63
C GLU A 85 -7.36 -12.13 6.31
N ARG A 86 -6.45 -11.47 5.60
CA ARG A 86 -6.04 -11.83 4.22
C ARG A 86 -4.56 -12.18 4.06
N MET A 87 -3.71 -11.70 4.96
CA MET A 87 -2.28 -11.96 4.96
C MET A 87 -2.02 -13.47 4.94
N ASN A 88 -1.07 -13.91 4.14
CA ASN A 88 -0.68 -15.32 3.99
C ASN A 88 -1.82 -16.28 3.55
N LYS A 89 -2.94 -15.76 3.03
CA LYS A 89 -4.02 -16.57 2.46
C LYS A 89 -3.95 -16.58 0.94
N VAL A 90 -4.21 -17.75 0.36
CA VAL A 90 -4.29 -17.91 -1.10
C VAL A 90 -5.55 -17.23 -1.61
N VAL A 91 -5.38 -16.31 -2.56
CA VAL A 91 -6.50 -15.72 -3.31
C VAL A 91 -6.72 -16.55 -4.57
N LYS A 92 -7.95 -17.04 -4.76
CA LYS A 92 -8.37 -17.79 -5.96
C LYS A 92 -8.87 -16.84 -7.06
#